data_AF-A0A0B2UKD6-F1
#
_entry.id   AF-A0A0B2UKD6-F1
#
_cell.length_a   1.000
_cell.length_b   1.000
_cell.length_c   1.000
_cell.angle_alpha   90.00
_cell.angle_beta   90.00
_cell.angle_gamma   90.00
#
_symmetry.space_group_name_H-M   'P 1'
#
loop_
_entity.id
_entity.type
_entity.pdbx_description
1 polymer ?
#
loop_
_entity_poly.entity_id
_entity_poly.type
_entity_poly.pdbx_seq_one_letter_code
_entity_poly.pdbx_strand_id
1 'polypeptide(L)'
;MDCGTVCPICFSEYTSAGGHRIVSLGCGHLFGSQCIQKWAGRKAKIQCPICTTITSCKQIRPIYALKVTAVDNSNEQMLYERLQSEEKVKMEFMENNKSLLAQIEQLKYDLMIAKSKVLKDPCTDLHRNREFAILTGLNSFGTLIEYDESGCIMILTYKQGNAVGIRKFGCYDFSKKETVLLGECSEIRAIAMSPFADGVGLVAVGTVLNVINIYSAEVILRCDIECAISSMCFDEEDRNMVYCGDDSGCIHFVCLSQALVLKSIKICKTSIHSVFKKAMYVFACTFHNAYKVLFSGECINYDLDMEPYSICTNMYGRTGRALFTLRDADFGIRHFLCSRKEVYFRTGIKQIRRHRDRIYGDYLYVCDDKYNSIRVIDMHSLEAVYTYTFREQVLDFCITKYLMFILTRSLVHVFSGNYSFKNKSQVFID
;
A
#
# COMPACT_ATOMS: atom_id res chain seq x y z
N MET A 1 63.11 9.89 -0.83
CA MET A 1 64.36 10.39 -1.47
C MET A 1 64.37 11.88 -1.26
N ASP A 2 65.39 12.43 -0.59
CA ASP A 2 65.48 13.86 -0.25
C ASP A 2 65.79 14.70 -1.51
N CYS A 3 64.82 14.82 -2.41
CA CYS A 3 64.95 15.55 -3.66
C CYS A 3 64.73 17.05 -3.42
N GLY A 4 65.78 17.77 -3.02
CA GLY A 4 65.74 19.23 -2.97
C GLY A 4 66.85 19.91 -2.17
N THR A 5 67.55 19.18 -1.30
CA THR A 5 68.57 19.75 -0.41
C THR A 5 70.01 19.49 -0.88
N VAL A 6 70.20 18.57 -1.82
CA VAL A 6 71.52 18.17 -2.32
C VAL A 6 71.72 18.48 -3.80
N CYS A 7 72.96 18.75 -4.19
CA CYS A 7 73.34 18.98 -5.58
C CYS A 7 73.31 17.67 -6.39
N PRO A 8 72.60 17.61 -7.53
CA PRO A 8 72.52 16.40 -8.37
C PRO A 8 73.84 15.96 -9.01
N ILE A 9 74.87 16.82 -9.00
CA ILE A 9 76.17 16.52 -9.63
C ILE A 9 77.11 15.81 -8.65
N CYS A 10 77.14 16.25 -7.39
CA CYS A 10 78.08 15.73 -6.39
C CYS A 10 77.41 15.10 -5.17
N PHE A 11 76.07 15.15 -5.11
CA PHE A 11 75.24 14.60 -4.03
C PHE A 11 75.53 15.19 -2.64
N SER A 12 76.10 16.41 -2.58
CA SER A 12 76.37 17.14 -1.33
C SER A 12 75.32 18.23 -1.08
N GLU A 13 75.08 18.59 0.17
CA GLU A 13 74.15 19.66 0.55
C GLU A 13 74.54 21.02 -0.02
N TYR A 14 73.54 21.82 -0.42
CA TYR A 14 73.76 23.19 -0.87
C TYR A 14 74.24 24.10 0.26
N THR A 15 75.13 25.05 -0.06
CA THR A 15 75.53 26.10 0.88
C THR A 15 74.90 27.45 0.53
N SER A 16 74.73 28.33 1.52
CA SER A 16 74.28 29.72 1.29
C SER A 16 75.43 30.64 0.83
N ALA A 17 76.68 30.22 1.06
CA ALA A 17 77.89 30.97 0.70
C ALA A 17 79.02 30.03 0.23
N GLY A 18 80.01 30.60 -0.46
CA GLY A 18 81.19 29.87 -0.93
C GLY A 18 80.98 29.09 -2.24
N GLY A 19 81.90 28.17 -2.51
CA GLY A 19 82.02 27.47 -3.79
C GLY A 19 80.85 26.56 -4.14
N HIS A 20 80.14 26.04 -3.13
CA HIS A 20 78.99 25.17 -3.32
C HIS A 20 77.64 25.90 -3.16
N ARG A 21 77.64 27.23 -3.36
CA ARG A 21 76.42 28.04 -3.32
C ARG A 21 75.38 27.54 -4.32
N ILE A 22 74.12 27.48 -3.93
CA ILE A 22 73.01 27.13 -4.83
C ILE A 22 72.82 28.16 -5.95
N VAL A 23 72.77 27.67 -7.19
CA VAL A 23 72.51 28.46 -8.39
C VAL A 23 71.44 27.77 -9.24
N SER A 24 70.66 28.56 -9.97
CA SER A 24 69.72 28.09 -10.97
C SER A 24 70.27 28.34 -12.38
N LEU A 25 70.10 27.36 -13.27
CA LEU A 25 70.27 27.57 -14.71
C LEU A 25 69.05 28.29 -15.29
N GLY A 26 69.14 28.80 -16.52
CA GLY A 26 68.02 29.42 -17.23
C GLY A 26 66.82 28.49 -17.47
N CYS A 27 66.99 27.17 -17.30
CA CYS A 27 65.89 26.19 -17.31
C CYS A 27 65.24 25.97 -15.92
N GLY A 28 65.69 26.66 -14.87
CA GLY A 28 65.12 26.57 -13.52
C GLY A 28 65.80 25.56 -12.59
N HIS A 29 66.46 24.53 -13.12
CA HIS A 29 67.11 23.48 -12.30
C HIS A 29 68.28 24.02 -11.46
N LEU A 30 68.41 23.45 -10.26
CA LEU A 30 69.32 23.91 -9.21
C LEU A 30 70.57 23.03 -9.11
N PHE A 31 71.73 23.67 -8.91
CA PHE A 31 73.03 23.01 -8.75
C PHE A 31 73.95 23.82 -7.82
N GLY A 32 75.04 23.22 -7.33
CA GLY A 32 76.11 23.95 -6.65
C GLY A 32 76.95 24.73 -7.67
N SER A 33 77.29 25.97 -7.36
CA SER A 33 77.97 26.91 -8.28
C SER A 33 79.23 26.33 -8.91
N GLN A 34 80.18 25.84 -8.11
CA GLN A 34 81.40 25.21 -8.63
C GLN A 34 81.12 23.90 -9.37
N CYS A 35 80.10 23.14 -8.97
CA CYS A 35 79.77 21.87 -9.62
C CYS A 35 79.28 22.10 -11.04
N ILE A 36 78.36 23.05 -11.24
CA ILE A 36 77.86 23.37 -12.57
C ILE A 36 78.89 24.12 -13.42
N GLN A 37 79.77 24.92 -12.81
CA GLN A 37 80.91 25.54 -13.51
C GLN A 37 81.95 24.51 -13.97
N LYS A 38 82.28 23.51 -13.14
CA LYS A 38 83.15 22.39 -13.55
C LYS A 38 82.51 21.58 -14.67
N TRP A 39 81.21 21.33 -14.58
CA TRP A 39 80.44 20.65 -15.63
C TRP A 39 80.44 21.42 -16.96
N ALA A 40 80.35 22.74 -16.91
CA ALA A 40 80.47 23.61 -18.08
C ALA A 40 81.87 23.60 -18.73
N GLY A 41 82.92 23.47 -17.92
CA GLY A 41 84.31 23.61 -18.35
C GLY A 41 84.59 25.01 -18.92
N ARG A 42 85.28 25.08 -20.07
CA ARG A 42 85.59 26.34 -20.78
C ARG A 42 84.52 26.77 -21.80
N LYS A 43 83.37 26.09 -21.84
CA LYS A 43 82.31 26.36 -22.84
C LYS A 43 81.48 27.57 -22.44
N ALA A 44 81.03 28.36 -23.43
CA ALA A 44 80.13 29.51 -23.22
C ALA A 44 78.65 29.12 -23.03
N LYS A 45 78.30 27.87 -23.38
CA LYS A 45 76.97 27.28 -23.22
C LYS A 45 77.10 25.96 -22.43
N ILE A 46 76.10 25.68 -21.61
CA ILE A 46 76.04 24.53 -20.69
C ILE A 46 74.79 23.73 -21.02
N GLN A 47 74.93 22.42 -21.10
CA GLN A 47 73.79 21.51 -21.16
C GLN A 47 73.40 21.12 -19.73
N CYS A 48 72.14 21.35 -19.35
CA CYS A 48 71.63 21.01 -18.03
C CYS A 48 71.76 19.49 -17.76
N PRO A 49 72.38 19.06 -16.65
CA PRO A 49 72.47 17.64 -16.30
C PRO A 49 71.12 16.93 -16.08
N ILE A 50 70.07 17.68 -15.71
CA ILE A 50 68.75 17.10 -15.42
C ILE A 50 67.87 17.04 -16.68
N CYS A 51 67.62 18.19 -17.32
CA CYS A 51 66.65 18.28 -18.42
C CYS A 51 67.28 18.43 -19.81
N THR A 52 68.61 18.45 -19.92
CA THR A 52 69.38 18.62 -21.16
C THR A 52 69.19 19.94 -21.92
N THR A 53 68.36 20.87 -21.42
CA THR A 53 68.20 22.20 -22.01
C THR A 53 69.53 22.95 -22.03
N ILE A 54 69.91 23.48 -23.20
CA ILE A 54 71.14 24.27 -23.39
C ILE A 54 70.90 25.69 -22.89
N THR A 55 71.73 26.15 -21.96
CA THR A 55 71.65 27.46 -21.33
C THR A 55 72.99 28.21 -21.50
N SER A 56 72.96 29.53 -21.64
CA SER A 56 74.19 30.35 -21.60
C SER A 56 74.81 30.36 -20.19
N CYS A 57 76.14 30.33 -20.08
CA CYS A 57 76.84 30.48 -18.79
C CYS A 57 76.49 31.81 -18.08
N LYS A 58 76.11 32.84 -18.85
CA LYS A 58 75.66 34.14 -18.31
C LYS A 58 74.30 34.06 -17.59
N GLN A 59 73.53 32.99 -17.79
CA GLN A 59 72.22 32.78 -17.18
C GLN A 59 72.28 31.90 -15.92
N ILE A 60 73.47 31.61 -15.41
CA ILE A 60 73.62 31.00 -14.08
C ILE A 60 73.32 32.09 -13.06
N ARG A 61 72.26 31.89 -12.26
CA ARG A 61 71.80 32.87 -11.28
C ARG A 61 71.94 32.30 -9.87
N PRO A 62 72.67 32.97 -8.95
CA PRO A 62 72.68 32.56 -7.56
C PRO A 62 71.28 32.71 -6.95
N ILE A 63 70.87 31.72 -6.17
CA ILE A 63 69.62 31.76 -5.42
C ILE A 63 69.93 32.20 -3.98
N TYR A 64 69.30 33.28 -3.55
CA TYR A 64 69.39 33.80 -2.18
C TYR A 64 68.10 33.45 -1.44
N ALA A 65 68.05 32.26 -0.87
CA ALA A 65 66.91 31.79 -0.08
C ALA A 65 67.40 31.21 1.24
N LEU A 66 66.63 31.42 2.31
CA LEU A 66 66.90 30.83 3.64
C LEU A 66 66.60 29.33 3.67
N LYS A 67 65.58 28.90 2.91
CA LYS A 67 65.18 27.49 2.74
C LYS A 67 64.40 27.36 1.43
N VAL A 68 64.69 26.33 0.63
CA VAL A 68 63.93 25.99 -0.58
C VAL A 68 63.42 24.56 -0.43
N THR A 69 62.10 24.38 -0.44
CA THR A 69 61.45 23.07 -0.37
C THR A 69 60.32 23.02 -1.39
N ALA A 70 60.35 22.02 -2.27
CA ALA A 70 59.20 21.70 -3.10
C ALA A 70 58.16 20.96 -2.24
N VAL A 71 56.92 21.45 -2.26
CA VAL A 71 55.79 20.78 -1.63
C VAL A 71 55.02 20.07 -2.74
N ASP A 72 54.85 18.75 -2.63
CA ASP A 72 54.01 17.99 -3.56
C ASP A 72 52.54 18.28 -3.24
N ASN A 73 51.91 19.14 -4.05
CA ASN A 73 50.50 19.49 -3.94
C ASN A 73 49.65 18.79 -5.02
N SER A 74 50.18 17.77 -5.70
CA SER A 74 49.46 17.07 -6.77
C SER A 74 48.16 16.42 -6.29
N ASN A 75 48.20 15.76 -5.12
CA ASN A 75 47.02 15.15 -4.50
C ASN A 75 45.99 16.19 -4.06
N GLU A 76 46.43 17.32 -3.49
CA GLU A 76 45.55 18.40 -3.08
C GLU A 76 44.82 19.00 -4.30
N GLN A 77 45.55 19.22 -5.39
CA GLN A 77 44.98 19.72 -6.65
C GLN A 77 43.97 18.73 -7.25
N MET A 78 44.29 17.43 -7.29
CA MET A 78 43.36 16.40 -7.76
C MET A 78 42.08 16.33 -6.92
N LEU A 79 42.19 16.47 -5.60
CA LEU A 79 41.04 16.50 -4.70
C LEU A 79 40.17 17.74 -4.92
N TYR A 80 40.78 18.91 -5.13
CA TYR A 80 40.05 20.13 -5.45
C TYR A 80 39.27 20.03 -6.76
N GLU A 81 39.88 19.49 -7.82
CA GLU A 81 39.23 19.29 -9.12
C GLU A 81 38.08 18.29 -9.04
N ARG A 82 38.29 17.19 -8.31
CA ARG A 82 37.23 16.21 -8.06
C ARG A 82 36.06 16.83 -7.30
N LEU A 83 36.33 17.57 -6.23
CA LEU A 83 35.30 18.26 -5.45
C LEU A 83 34.47 19.20 -6.33
N GLN A 84 35.12 20.02 -7.16
CA GLN A 84 34.43 20.92 -8.09
C GLN A 84 33.53 20.17 -9.08
N SER A 85 34.00 19.02 -9.60
CA SER A 85 33.21 18.19 -10.50
C SER A 85 31.98 17.58 -9.82
N GLU A 86 32.13 17.10 -8.58
CA GLU A 86 31.05 16.51 -7.79
C GLU A 86 30.02 17.58 -7.40
N GLU A 87 30.47 18.78 -7.02
CA GLU A 87 29.60 19.93 -6.74
C GLU A 87 28.77 20.33 -7.96
N LYS A 88 29.38 20.33 -9.15
CA LYS A 88 28.67 20.64 -10.41
C LYS A 88 27.59 19.61 -10.70
N VAL A 89 27.91 18.32 -10.63
CA VAL A 89 26.93 17.23 -10.84
C VAL A 89 25.81 17.32 -9.80
N LYS A 90 26.13 17.62 -8.54
CA LYS A 90 25.14 17.78 -7.47
C LYS A 90 24.20 18.97 -7.75
N MET A 91 24.72 20.09 -8.25
CA MET A 91 23.88 21.23 -8.63
C MET A 91 22.93 20.89 -9.79
N GLU A 92 23.45 20.25 -10.85
CA GLU A 92 22.62 19.81 -11.98
C GLU A 92 21.54 18.81 -11.53
N PHE A 93 21.88 17.87 -10.63
CA PHE A 93 20.92 16.92 -10.07
C PHE A 93 19.85 17.61 -9.22
N MET A 94 20.22 18.59 -8.39
CA MET A 94 19.27 19.36 -7.59
C MET A 94 18.33 20.18 -8.47
N GLU A 95 18.83 20.78 -9.56
CA GLU A 95 18.02 21.54 -10.50
C GLU A 95 17.02 20.64 -11.24
N ASN A 96 17.47 19.47 -11.72
CA ASN A 96 16.61 18.47 -12.35
C ASN A 96 15.54 17.97 -11.38
N ASN A 97 15.88 17.67 -10.14
CA ASN A 97 14.91 17.26 -9.12
C ASN A 97 13.89 18.35 -8.83
N LYS A 98 14.32 19.62 -8.75
CA LYS A 98 13.42 20.75 -8.54
C LYS A 98 12.44 20.90 -9.72
N SER A 99 12.93 20.75 -10.95
CA SER A 99 12.10 20.77 -12.17
C SER A 99 11.10 19.60 -12.19
N LEU A 100 11.54 18.38 -11.86
CA LEU A 100 10.68 17.20 -11.79
C LEU A 100 9.60 17.34 -10.71
N LEU A 101 9.95 17.85 -9.53
CA LEU A 101 8.98 18.12 -8.46
C LEU A 101 7.92 19.13 -8.91
N ALA A 102 8.33 20.21 -9.60
CA ALA A 102 7.39 21.19 -10.15
C ALA A 102 6.46 20.57 -11.21
N GLN A 103 6.99 19.73 -12.10
CA GLN A 103 6.20 19.01 -13.10
C GLN A 103 5.21 18.03 -12.45
N ILE A 104 5.61 17.34 -11.39
CA ILE A 104 4.73 16.45 -10.63
C ILE A 104 3.58 17.23 -9.99
N GLU A 105 3.86 18.36 -9.34
CA GLU A 105 2.83 19.20 -8.73
C GLU A 105 1.86 19.76 -9.78
N GLN A 106 2.38 20.18 -10.93
CA GLN A 106 1.54 20.63 -12.05
C GLN A 106 0.64 19.51 -12.58
N LEU A 107 1.20 18.32 -12.84
CA LEU A 107 0.42 17.17 -13.30
C LEU A 107 -0.63 16.73 -12.28
N LYS A 108 -0.33 16.78 -10.99
CA LYS A 108 -1.32 16.53 -9.92
C LYS A 108 -2.47 17.53 -9.99
N TYR A 109 -2.17 18.82 -10.17
CA TYR A 109 -3.16 19.87 -10.30
C TYR A 109 -4.05 19.70 -11.55
N ASP A 110 -3.44 19.41 -12.69
CA ASP A 110 -4.18 19.15 -13.94
C ASP A 110 -5.08 17.92 -13.82
N LEU A 111 -4.61 16.86 -13.16
CA LEU A 111 -5.38 15.65 -12.88
C LEU A 111 -6.51 15.94 -11.89
N MET A 112 -6.31 16.81 -10.90
CA MET A 112 -7.35 17.28 -9.98
C MET A 112 -8.43 18.07 -10.72
N ILE A 113 -8.08 18.95 -11.66
CA ILE A 113 -9.06 19.66 -12.51
C ILE A 113 -9.80 18.70 -13.44
N ALA A 114 -9.09 17.74 -14.05
CA ALA A 114 -9.72 16.74 -14.92
C ALA A 114 -10.72 15.88 -14.12
N LYS A 115 -10.37 15.47 -12.90
CA LYS A 115 -11.26 14.77 -11.97
C LYS A 115 -12.46 15.63 -11.58
N SER A 116 -12.27 16.90 -11.23
CA SER A 116 -13.38 17.78 -10.83
C SER A 116 -14.36 18.08 -11.97
N LYS A 117 -13.89 18.06 -13.23
CA LYS A 117 -14.76 18.16 -14.42
C LYS A 117 -15.52 16.87 -14.75
N VAL A 118 -15.03 15.71 -14.30
CA VAL A 118 -15.66 14.39 -14.51
C VAL A 118 -16.58 13.99 -13.35
N LEU A 119 -16.39 14.54 -12.14
CA LEU A 119 -17.08 14.12 -10.93
C LEU A 119 -18.16 15.13 -10.48
N LYS A 120 -19.35 15.03 -11.06
CA LYS A 120 -20.53 14.89 -10.19
C LYS A 120 -20.59 13.42 -9.79
N ASP A 121 -19.68 12.99 -8.92
CA ASP A 121 -19.71 11.62 -8.41
C ASP A 121 -20.90 11.52 -7.45
N PRO A 122 -21.92 10.69 -7.73
CA PRO A 122 -23.06 10.53 -6.84
C PRO A 122 -22.66 10.08 -5.42
N CYS A 123 -21.46 9.52 -5.24
CA CYS A 123 -20.94 9.21 -3.90
C CYS A 123 -20.71 10.47 -3.04
N THR A 124 -20.42 11.63 -3.63
CA THR A 124 -20.32 12.89 -2.87
C THR A 124 -21.66 13.36 -2.32
N ASP A 125 -22.78 13.00 -2.95
CA ASP A 125 -24.12 13.33 -2.44
C ASP A 125 -24.51 12.44 -1.25
N LEU A 126 -24.11 11.16 -1.24
CA LEU A 126 -24.30 10.24 -0.11
C LEU A 126 -23.79 10.84 1.21
N HIS A 127 -22.64 11.52 1.14
CA HIS A 127 -22.00 12.13 2.30
C HIS A 127 -22.55 13.50 2.70
N ARG A 128 -23.54 14.04 1.96
CA ARG A 128 -24.13 15.37 2.20
C ARG A 128 -25.49 15.34 2.91
N ASN A 129 -26.15 14.18 3.06
CA ASN A 129 -27.58 14.14 3.40
C ASN A 129 -28.04 13.10 4.45
N ARG A 130 -29.06 13.55 5.20
CA ARG A 130 -30.05 12.92 6.11
C ARG A 130 -29.76 11.50 6.62
N GLU A 131 -29.52 11.44 7.92
CA GLU A 131 -29.51 10.24 8.74
C GLU A 131 -30.90 9.99 9.37
N PHE A 132 -31.33 8.74 9.37
CA PHE A 132 -32.30 8.23 10.34
C PHE A 132 -31.86 6.85 10.77
N ALA A 133 -32.27 6.43 11.96
CA ALA A 133 -31.95 5.10 12.47
C ALA A 133 -33.15 4.16 12.34
N ILE A 134 -32.96 2.86 12.49
CA ILE A 134 -34.06 1.88 12.55
C ILE A 134 -33.77 0.91 13.68
N LEU A 135 -34.76 0.71 14.55
CA LEU A 135 -34.70 -0.32 15.59
C LEU A 135 -34.78 -1.71 14.95
N THR A 136 -33.70 -2.48 15.09
CA THR A 136 -33.60 -3.83 14.50
C THR A 136 -34.34 -4.87 15.34
N GLY A 137 -34.41 -4.66 16.66
CA GLY A 137 -34.88 -5.66 17.62
C GLY A 137 -33.98 -6.90 17.66
N LEU A 138 -32.69 -6.72 17.35
CA LEU A 138 -31.65 -7.75 17.38
C LEU A 138 -30.61 -7.32 18.42
N ASN A 139 -30.18 -8.22 19.29
CA ASN A 139 -29.27 -7.90 20.39
C ASN A 139 -28.04 -8.82 20.42
N SER A 140 -27.73 -9.45 19.28
CA SER A 140 -26.67 -10.45 19.14
C SER A 140 -25.43 -9.87 18.49
N PHE A 141 -24.28 -10.04 19.16
CA PHE A 141 -22.97 -9.93 18.54
C PHE A 141 -22.88 -10.89 17.34
N GLY A 142 -22.21 -10.49 16.25
CA GLY A 142 -22.07 -11.30 15.03
C GLY A 142 -23.21 -11.14 14.02
N THR A 143 -24.10 -10.16 14.20
CA THR A 143 -25.11 -9.83 13.19
C THR A 143 -24.43 -9.21 11.96
N LEU A 144 -24.74 -9.75 10.79
CA LEU A 144 -24.23 -9.30 9.50
C LEU A 144 -25.34 -8.58 8.72
N ILE A 145 -24.95 -7.57 7.96
CA ILE A 145 -25.83 -6.80 7.09
C ILE A 145 -25.42 -6.92 5.62
N GLU A 146 -26.40 -7.12 4.74
CA GLU A 146 -26.22 -6.89 3.29
C GLU A 146 -27.45 -6.18 2.74
N TYR A 147 -27.26 -5.53 1.58
CA TYR A 147 -28.31 -4.81 0.91
C TYR A 147 -28.28 -5.12 -0.59
N ASP A 148 -29.48 -5.36 -1.13
CA ASP A 148 -29.71 -5.51 -2.55
C ASP A 148 -30.33 -4.24 -3.12
N GLU A 149 -29.62 -3.62 -4.06
CA GLU A 149 -30.01 -2.34 -4.69
C GLU A 149 -31.22 -2.51 -5.62
N SER A 150 -31.34 -3.66 -6.29
CA SER A 150 -32.36 -3.89 -7.31
C SER A 150 -33.76 -4.09 -6.73
N GLY A 151 -33.88 -4.87 -5.67
CA GLY A 151 -35.11 -5.04 -4.91
C GLY A 151 -35.30 -4.00 -3.80
N CYS A 152 -34.29 -3.16 -3.54
CA CYS A 152 -34.27 -2.21 -2.42
C CYS A 152 -34.57 -2.92 -1.09
N ILE A 153 -33.87 -4.03 -0.85
CA ILE A 153 -34.08 -4.92 0.29
C ILE A 153 -32.79 -5.02 1.10
N MET A 154 -32.91 -4.77 2.40
CA MET A 154 -31.85 -5.01 3.38
C MET A 154 -32.11 -6.34 4.09
N ILE A 155 -31.05 -7.12 4.29
CA ILE A 155 -31.08 -8.35 5.08
C ILE A 155 -30.14 -8.23 6.28
N LEU A 156 -30.62 -8.70 7.43
CA LEU A 156 -29.85 -8.84 8.66
C LEU A 156 -29.84 -10.32 9.07
N THR A 157 -28.69 -10.86 9.46
CA THR A 157 -28.69 -12.17 10.11
C THR A 157 -29.29 -12.05 11.51
N TYR A 158 -29.88 -13.11 12.02
CA TYR A 158 -30.33 -13.13 13.41
C TYR A 158 -30.21 -14.52 14.01
N LYS A 159 -30.19 -14.54 15.35
CA LYS A 159 -30.19 -15.75 16.15
C LYS A 159 -31.26 -15.65 17.24
N GLN A 160 -32.03 -16.71 17.42
CA GLN A 160 -33.02 -16.85 18.48
C GLN A 160 -32.89 -18.24 19.12
N GLY A 161 -32.30 -18.33 20.31
CA GLY A 161 -31.90 -19.62 20.87
C GLY A 161 -30.81 -20.27 20.01
N ASN A 162 -31.01 -21.51 19.56
CA ASN A 162 -30.12 -22.18 18.61
C ASN A 162 -30.50 -21.93 17.15
N ALA A 163 -31.70 -21.41 16.91
CA ALA A 163 -32.24 -21.17 15.58
C ALA A 163 -31.62 -19.92 14.97
N VAL A 164 -31.16 -20.01 13.72
CA VAL A 164 -30.56 -18.91 12.97
C VAL A 164 -31.27 -18.70 11.65
N GLY A 165 -31.21 -17.46 11.16
CA GLY A 165 -31.84 -17.10 9.90
C GLY A 165 -31.52 -15.69 9.46
N ILE A 166 -32.34 -15.19 8.54
CA ILE A 166 -32.27 -13.80 8.07
C ILE A 166 -33.59 -13.07 8.32
N ARG A 167 -33.47 -11.78 8.63
CA ARG A 167 -34.57 -10.84 8.72
C ARG A 167 -34.45 -9.85 7.58
N LYS A 168 -35.47 -9.80 6.75
CA LYS A 168 -35.60 -8.99 5.55
C LYS A 168 -36.40 -7.72 5.86
N PHE A 169 -35.91 -6.60 5.36
CA PHE A 169 -36.54 -5.28 5.46
C PHE A 169 -36.66 -4.66 4.07
N GLY A 170 -37.87 -4.28 3.67
CA GLY A 170 -38.05 -3.44 2.49
C GLY A 170 -37.64 -2.00 2.80
N CYS A 171 -36.72 -1.42 2.05
CA CYS A 171 -36.15 -0.10 2.37
C CYS A 171 -36.98 1.10 1.87
N TYR A 172 -38.10 0.87 1.17
CA TYR A 172 -38.99 1.96 0.74
C TYR A 172 -39.68 2.65 1.93
N ASP A 173 -40.08 1.88 2.93
CA ASP A 173 -40.83 2.34 4.10
C ASP A 173 -40.42 1.67 5.42
N PHE A 174 -39.52 0.68 5.37
CA PHE A 174 -39.06 -0.14 6.51
C PHE A 174 -40.17 -0.81 7.32
N SER A 175 -41.39 -0.89 6.76
CA SER A 175 -42.58 -1.40 7.44
C SER A 175 -42.68 -2.91 7.31
N LYS A 176 -42.33 -3.45 6.14
CA LYS A 176 -42.38 -4.88 5.85
C LYS A 176 -41.16 -5.59 6.44
N LYS A 177 -41.41 -6.38 7.49
CA LYS A 177 -40.43 -7.25 8.14
C LYS A 177 -40.82 -8.70 7.91
N GLU A 178 -39.96 -9.43 7.23
CA GLU A 178 -40.14 -10.85 6.94
C GLU A 178 -38.93 -11.61 7.47
N THR A 179 -39.15 -12.79 8.04
CA THR A 179 -38.10 -13.55 8.70
C THR A 179 -38.05 -14.95 8.10
N VAL A 180 -36.86 -15.37 7.67
CA VAL A 180 -36.62 -16.69 7.09
C VAL A 180 -35.72 -17.47 8.03
N LEU A 181 -36.24 -18.57 8.56
CA LEU A 181 -35.47 -19.50 9.36
C LEU A 181 -34.68 -20.44 8.45
N LEU A 182 -33.39 -20.59 8.70
CA LEU A 182 -32.49 -21.33 7.81
C LEU A 182 -31.90 -22.59 8.44
N GLY A 183 -31.82 -22.66 9.77
CA GLY A 183 -31.37 -23.85 10.48
C GLY A 183 -30.94 -23.54 11.91
N GLU A 184 -30.05 -24.38 12.44
CA GLU A 184 -29.48 -24.22 13.78
C GLU A 184 -27.96 -24.17 13.71
N CYS A 185 -27.36 -23.11 14.27
CA CYS A 185 -25.91 -23.03 14.46
C CYS A 185 -25.54 -22.00 15.55
N SER A 186 -24.26 -21.95 15.92
CA SER A 186 -23.76 -20.97 16.88
C SER A 186 -23.87 -19.54 16.35
N GLU A 187 -23.49 -19.31 15.10
CA GLU A 187 -23.55 -18.01 14.42
C GLU A 187 -23.51 -18.19 12.90
N ILE A 188 -24.08 -17.22 12.17
CA ILE A 188 -23.95 -17.14 10.71
C ILE A 188 -22.66 -16.38 10.41
N ARG A 189 -21.64 -17.09 9.90
CA ARG A 189 -20.30 -16.55 9.68
C ARG A 189 -20.14 -15.77 8.37
N ALA A 190 -20.96 -16.08 7.38
CA ALA A 190 -20.86 -15.48 6.06
C ALA A 190 -22.23 -15.35 5.38
N ILE A 191 -22.42 -14.21 4.73
CA ILE A 191 -23.50 -13.93 3.78
C ILE A 191 -22.90 -13.24 2.56
N ALA A 192 -23.50 -13.46 1.39
CA ALA A 192 -23.11 -12.79 0.16
C ALA A 192 -24.33 -12.56 -0.72
N MET A 193 -24.38 -11.43 -1.42
CA MET A 193 -25.41 -11.13 -2.41
C MET A 193 -24.87 -11.37 -3.82
N SER A 194 -25.74 -11.88 -4.69
CA SER A 194 -25.43 -12.09 -6.10
C SER A 194 -25.03 -10.75 -6.76
N PRO A 195 -23.92 -10.73 -7.52
CA PRO A 195 -23.51 -9.52 -8.23
C PRO A 195 -24.39 -9.22 -9.45
N PHE A 196 -25.36 -10.09 -9.78
CA PHE A 196 -26.17 -10.02 -11.01
C PHE A 196 -27.54 -9.36 -10.83
N ALA A 197 -27.82 -8.74 -9.68
CA ALA A 197 -29.06 -8.01 -9.45
C ALA A 197 -30.35 -8.86 -9.60
N ASP A 198 -30.25 -10.16 -9.30
CA ASP A 198 -31.32 -11.16 -9.47
C ASP A 198 -32.02 -11.54 -8.16
N GLY A 199 -31.65 -10.93 -7.03
CA GLY A 199 -32.22 -11.20 -5.71
C GLY A 199 -31.73 -12.49 -5.08
N VAL A 200 -30.72 -13.16 -5.66
CA VAL A 200 -30.15 -14.37 -5.07
C VAL A 200 -29.14 -14.00 -3.98
N GLY A 201 -29.28 -14.62 -2.81
CA GLY A 201 -28.36 -14.50 -1.67
C GLY A 201 -27.83 -15.85 -1.22
N LEU A 202 -26.60 -15.86 -0.68
CA LEU A 202 -25.99 -17.01 -0.02
C LEU A 202 -25.95 -16.77 1.48
N VAL A 203 -26.30 -17.80 2.25
CA VAL A 203 -26.21 -17.80 3.71
C VAL A 203 -25.59 -19.11 4.19
N ALA A 204 -24.47 -19.00 4.90
CA ALA A 204 -23.77 -20.13 5.49
C ALA A 204 -24.35 -20.46 6.88
N VAL A 205 -24.88 -21.67 7.06
CA VAL A 205 -25.40 -22.17 8.33
C VAL A 205 -24.68 -23.46 8.68
N GLY A 206 -23.64 -23.37 9.51
CA GLY A 206 -22.79 -24.52 9.83
C GLY A 206 -22.14 -25.07 8.56
N THR A 207 -22.44 -26.32 8.23
CA THR A 207 -21.98 -27.05 7.03
C THR A 207 -22.87 -26.83 5.80
N VAL A 208 -24.01 -26.14 5.94
CA VAL A 208 -25.00 -26.00 4.88
C VAL A 208 -24.90 -24.63 4.23
N LEU A 209 -24.67 -24.63 2.91
CA LEU A 209 -24.83 -23.47 2.05
C LEU A 209 -26.30 -23.33 1.66
N ASN A 210 -26.97 -22.29 2.15
CA ASN A 210 -28.34 -21.98 1.75
C ASN A 210 -28.33 -20.91 0.65
N VAL A 211 -28.98 -21.20 -0.47
CA VAL A 211 -29.25 -20.20 -1.51
C VAL A 211 -30.69 -19.76 -1.38
N ILE A 212 -30.88 -18.46 -1.25
CA ILE A 212 -32.19 -17.86 -0.98
C ILE A 212 -32.56 -16.88 -2.08
N ASN A 213 -33.84 -16.83 -2.41
CA ASN A 213 -34.41 -15.73 -3.15
C ASN A 213 -34.88 -14.69 -2.13
N ILE A 214 -34.20 -13.55 -2.04
CA ILE A 214 -34.55 -12.52 -1.05
C ILE A 214 -35.89 -11.84 -1.39
N TYR A 215 -36.33 -11.87 -2.66
CA TYR A 215 -37.59 -11.24 -3.08
C TYR A 215 -38.78 -12.05 -2.60
N SER A 216 -38.78 -13.37 -2.81
CA SER A 216 -39.82 -14.28 -2.31
C SER A 216 -39.60 -14.75 -0.87
N ALA A 217 -38.40 -14.54 -0.32
CA ALA A 217 -37.98 -15.02 1.00
C ALA A 217 -37.99 -16.56 1.13
N GLU A 218 -37.76 -17.26 0.03
CA GLU A 218 -37.72 -18.72 -0.04
C GLU A 218 -36.30 -19.24 -0.23
N VAL A 219 -36.04 -20.43 0.31
CA VAL A 219 -34.79 -21.17 0.06
C VAL A 219 -34.93 -21.87 -1.28
N ILE A 220 -34.10 -21.49 -2.25
CA ILE A 220 -34.06 -22.06 -3.60
C ILE A 220 -33.44 -23.45 -3.57
N LEU A 221 -32.26 -23.56 -2.93
CA LEU A 221 -31.52 -24.82 -2.81
C LEU A 221 -30.61 -24.82 -1.58
N ARG A 222 -30.20 -26.01 -1.19
CA ARG A 222 -29.22 -26.26 -0.12
C ARG A 222 -28.11 -27.16 -0.65
N CYS A 223 -26.87 -26.80 -0.36
CA CYS A 223 -25.70 -27.66 -0.60
C CYS A 223 -25.04 -28.00 0.74
N ASP A 224 -24.82 -29.28 0.98
CA ASP A 224 -24.04 -29.75 2.12
C ASP A 224 -22.54 -29.72 1.80
N ILE A 225 -21.77 -29.10 2.69
CA ILE A 225 -20.30 -29.03 2.66
C ILE A 225 -19.75 -29.86 3.82
N GLU A 226 -18.59 -30.48 3.64
CA GLU A 226 -18.01 -31.40 4.64
C GLU A 226 -17.74 -30.75 5.99
N CYS A 227 -17.25 -29.51 5.99
CA CYS A 227 -16.87 -28.75 7.17
C CYS A 227 -17.63 -27.42 7.21
N ALA A 228 -17.66 -26.79 8.39
CA ALA A 228 -18.51 -25.65 8.57
C ALA A 228 -17.94 -24.42 7.83
N ILE A 229 -18.79 -23.78 7.05
CA ILE A 229 -18.43 -22.70 6.15
C ILE A 229 -18.12 -21.45 6.98
N SER A 230 -17.00 -20.80 6.68
CA SER A 230 -16.55 -19.57 7.34
C SER A 230 -16.51 -18.37 6.39
N SER A 231 -16.49 -18.58 5.07
CA SER A 231 -16.47 -17.51 4.08
C SER A 231 -17.01 -17.96 2.74
N MET A 232 -17.52 -17.02 1.94
CA MET A 232 -18.13 -17.32 0.64
C MET A 232 -17.99 -16.14 -0.32
N CYS A 233 -17.95 -16.43 -1.61
CA CYS A 233 -18.18 -15.42 -2.64
C CYS A 233 -18.84 -16.03 -3.89
N PHE A 234 -19.51 -15.18 -4.66
CA PHE A 234 -19.95 -15.50 -6.02
C PHE A 234 -18.80 -15.40 -7.01
N ASP A 235 -18.93 -16.08 -8.14
CA ASP A 235 -18.21 -15.70 -9.34
C ASP A 235 -18.85 -14.43 -9.96
N GLU A 236 -18.03 -13.45 -10.33
CA GLU A 236 -18.51 -12.21 -10.96
C GLU A 236 -18.89 -12.39 -12.45
N GLU A 237 -18.49 -13.49 -13.08
CA GLU A 237 -18.69 -13.77 -14.51
C GLU A 237 -19.64 -14.95 -14.76
N ASP A 238 -19.65 -15.95 -13.86
CA ASP A 238 -20.51 -17.13 -13.99
C ASP A 238 -21.57 -17.20 -12.86
N ARG A 239 -22.84 -17.04 -13.23
CA ARG A 239 -23.98 -17.08 -12.30
C ARG A 239 -24.14 -18.40 -11.56
N ASN A 240 -23.61 -19.49 -12.11
CA ASN A 240 -23.77 -20.81 -11.57
C ASN A 240 -22.65 -21.21 -10.61
N MET A 241 -21.60 -20.39 -10.46
CA MET A 241 -20.42 -20.75 -9.70
C MET A 241 -20.30 -19.92 -8.43
N VAL A 242 -20.10 -20.62 -7.32
CA VAL A 242 -19.81 -20.01 -6.01
C VAL A 242 -18.67 -20.74 -5.34
N TYR A 243 -17.97 -20.02 -4.47
CA TYR A 243 -16.78 -20.49 -3.79
C TYR A 243 -16.97 -20.35 -2.29
N CYS A 244 -16.63 -21.40 -1.54
CA CYS A 244 -16.77 -21.41 -0.09
C CYS A 244 -15.44 -21.80 0.56
N GLY A 245 -15.03 -21.06 1.59
CA GLY A 245 -13.95 -21.43 2.48
C GLY A 245 -14.52 -21.98 3.78
N ASP A 246 -13.95 -23.07 4.27
CA ASP A 246 -14.36 -23.71 5.53
C ASP A 246 -13.39 -23.40 6.68
N ASP A 247 -13.75 -23.88 7.87
CA ASP A 247 -12.90 -23.79 9.07
C ASP A 247 -11.74 -24.77 9.10
N SER A 248 -11.78 -25.80 8.28
CA SER A 248 -10.73 -26.80 8.18
C SER A 248 -9.53 -26.31 7.34
N GLY A 249 -9.73 -25.34 6.45
CA GLY A 249 -8.74 -24.82 5.50
C GLY A 249 -8.89 -25.35 4.07
N CYS A 250 -10.09 -25.75 3.67
CA CYS A 250 -10.48 -26.15 2.31
C CYS A 250 -11.24 -25.03 1.57
N ILE A 251 -11.00 -24.93 0.26
CA ILE A 251 -11.85 -24.19 -0.67
C ILE A 251 -12.70 -25.18 -1.45
N HIS A 252 -13.99 -24.89 -1.52
CA HIS A 252 -15.00 -25.65 -2.25
C HIS A 252 -15.50 -24.86 -3.46
N PHE A 253 -15.53 -25.52 -4.60
CA PHE A 253 -16.07 -25.03 -5.86
C PHE A 253 -17.47 -25.62 -6.03
N VAL A 254 -18.50 -24.79 -5.98
CA VAL A 254 -19.89 -25.25 -5.93
C VAL A 254 -20.64 -24.75 -7.15
N CYS A 255 -21.34 -25.66 -7.82
CA CYS A 255 -22.25 -25.34 -8.91
C CYS A 255 -23.68 -25.24 -8.40
N LEU A 256 -24.29 -24.05 -8.50
CA LEU A 256 -25.63 -23.79 -8.03
C LEU A 256 -26.69 -24.56 -8.81
N SER A 257 -26.59 -24.60 -10.15
CA SER A 257 -27.58 -25.27 -10.99
C SER A 257 -27.74 -26.77 -10.71
N GLN A 258 -26.70 -27.41 -10.19
CA GLN A 258 -26.67 -28.84 -9.85
C GLN A 258 -26.75 -29.09 -8.34
N ALA A 259 -26.75 -28.04 -7.52
CA ALA A 259 -26.60 -28.12 -6.07
C ALA A 259 -25.46 -29.06 -5.62
N LEU A 260 -24.30 -28.96 -6.30
CA LEU A 260 -23.20 -29.92 -6.14
C LEU A 260 -21.87 -29.23 -5.89
N VAL A 261 -21.08 -29.80 -4.97
CA VAL A 261 -19.66 -29.47 -4.80
C VAL A 261 -18.87 -30.16 -5.92
N LEU A 262 -18.40 -29.39 -6.90
CA LEU A 262 -17.62 -29.91 -8.02
C LEU A 262 -16.22 -30.35 -7.58
N LYS A 263 -15.61 -29.61 -6.66
CA LYS A 263 -14.26 -29.90 -6.17
C LYS A 263 -14.02 -29.27 -4.80
N SER A 264 -13.27 -29.97 -3.97
CA SER A 264 -12.75 -29.49 -2.68
C SER A 264 -11.23 -29.55 -2.71
N ILE A 265 -10.56 -28.44 -2.38
CA ILE A 265 -9.09 -28.34 -2.38
C ILE A 265 -8.63 -27.94 -0.99
N LYS A 266 -7.83 -28.79 -0.34
CA LYS A 266 -7.18 -28.49 0.94
C LYS A 266 -5.99 -27.57 0.71
N ILE A 267 -5.98 -26.40 1.35
CA ILE A 267 -4.94 -25.39 1.19
C ILE A 267 -4.06 -25.32 2.43
N CYS A 268 -4.69 -25.29 3.60
CA CYS A 268 -4.00 -25.11 4.87
C CYS A 268 -4.76 -25.83 5.99
N LYS A 269 -4.29 -25.69 7.24
CA LYS A 269 -4.91 -26.30 8.42
C LYS A 269 -5.68 -25.28 9.28
N THR A 270 -5.90 -24.08 8.75
CA THR A 270 -6.51 -22.95 9.47
C THR A 270 -7.76 -22.49 8.74
N SER A 271 -8.72 -21.91 9.47
CA SER A 271 -9.96 -21.42 8.88
C SER A 271 -9.71 -20.33 7.84
N ILE A 272 -10.46 -20.43 6.75
CA ILE A 272 -10.47 -19.44 5.68
C ILE A 272 -11.57 -18.44 5.98
N HIS A 273 -11.17 -17.24 6.43
CA HIS A 273 -12.13 -16.22 6.88
C HIS A 273 -12.64 -15.33 5.74
N SER A 274 -11.93 -15.24 4.61
CA SER A 274 -12.34 -14.46 3.43
C SER A 274 -12.00 -15.20 2.14
N VAL A 275 -12.89 -15.14 1.15
CA VAL A 275 -12.72 -15.70 -0.20
C VAL A 275 -13.12 -14.67 -1.25
N PHE A 276 -12.39 -14.61 -2.36
CA PHE A 276 -12.67 -13.71 -3.47
C PHE A 276 -12.19 -14.29 -4.79
N LYS A 277 -13.05 -14.32 -5.83
CA LYS A 277 -12.67 -14.75 -7.18
C LYS A 277 -12.17 -13.57 -8.00
N LYS A 278 -11.00 -13.72 -8.64
CA LYS A 278 -10.44 -12.73 -9.58
C LYS A 278 -9.77 -13.44 -10.75
N ALA A 279 -10.31 -13.22 -11.95
CA ALA A 279 -9.91 -13.95 -13.16
C ALA A 279 -9.93 -15.46 -12.90
N MET A 280 -8.91 -16.21 -13.32
CA MET A 280 -8.84 -17.66 -13.11
C MET A 280 -8.60 -18.10 -11.66
N TYR A 281 -8.25 -17.18 -10.75
CA TYR A 281 -7.85 -17.52 -9.37
C TYR A 281 -8.96 -17.27 -8.37
N VAL A 282 -9.12 -18.21 -7.44
CA VAL A 282 -9.86 -18.03 -6.20
C VAL A 282 -8.86 -17.69 -5.11
N PHE A 283 -8.96 -16.48 -4.56
CA PHE A 283 -8.17 -16.05 -3.43
C PHE A 283 -8.82 -16.54 -2.13
N ALA A 284 -8.00 -17.07 -1.23
CA ALA A 284 -8.42 -17.49 0.11
C ALA A 284 -7.50 -16.81 1.13
N CYS A 285 -8.04 -16.00 2.06
CA CYS A 285 -7.27 -15.44 3.18
C CYS A 285 -7.53 -16.24 4.47
N THR A 286 -6.44 -16.55 5.14
CA THR A 286 -6.40 -16.98 6.55
C THR A 286 -5.86 -15.82 7.39
N PHE A 287 -5.73 -15.98 8.71
CA PHE A 287 -5.11 -14.95 9.53
C PHE A 287 -3.62 -14.76 9.26
N HIS A 288 -2.93 -15.79 8.75
CA HIS A 288 -1.48 -15.77 8.62
C HIS A 288 -0.98 -15.62 7.19
N ASN A 289 -1.81 -15.94 6.20
CA ASN A 289 -1.40 -15.94 4.80
C ASN A 289 -2.60 -15.85 3.86
N ALA A 290 -2.36 -15.44 2.63
CA ALA A 290 -3.29 -15.54 1.52
C ALA A 290 -2.80 -16.56 0.49
N TYR A 291 -3.74 -17.16 -0.24
CA TYR A 291 -3.48 -18.19 -1.23
C TYR A 291 -4.25 -17.89 -2.51
N LYS A 292 -3.63 -18.17 -3.65
CA LYS A 292 -4.25 -18.20 -4.98
C LYS A 292 -4.49 -19.65 -5.35
N VAL A 293 -5.74 -20.00 -5.63
CA VAL A 293 -6.15 -21.38 -5.90
C VAL A 293 -6.75 -21.46 -7.29
N LEU A 294 -6.29 -22.42 -8.08
CA LEU A 294 -6.86 -22.75 -9.38
C LEU A 294 -7.78 -23.96 -9.26
N PHE A 295 -8.81 -24.01 -10.12
CA PHE A 295 -9.68 -25.18 -10.22
C PHE A 295 -8.91 -26.47 -10.55
N SER A 296 -7.76 -26.37 -11.24
CA SER A 296 -6.87 -27.50 -11.52
C SER A 296 -6.38 -28.21 -10.24
N GLY A 297 -6.32 -27.53 -9.10
CA GLY A 297 -5.73 -28.05 -7.86
C GLY A 297 -4.46 -27.30 -7.44
N GLU A 298 -3.89 -26.49 -8.34
CA GLU A 298 -2.69 -25.71 -8.04
C GLU A 298 -3.01 -24.62 -6.99
N CYS A 299 -2.15 -24.52 -5.99
CA CYS A 299 -2.28 -23.56 -4.90
C CYS A 299 -0.94 -22.85 -4.71
N ILE A 300 -0.97 -21.52 -4.82
CA ILE A 300 0.20 -20.65 -4.76
C ILE A 300 0.05 -19.73 -3.57
N ASN A 301 1.08 -19.64 -2.72
CA ASN A 301 1.11 -18.64 -1.65
C ASN A 301 1.13 -17.24 -2.26
N TYR A 302 0.26 -16.37 -1.75
CA TYR A 302 0.23 -14.97 -2.13
C TYR A 302 0.86 -14.14 -1.02
N ASP A 303 2.11 -13.72 -1.26
CA ASP A 303 2.86 -12.94 -0.30
C ASP A 303 2.18 -11.57 -0.09
N LEU A 304 1.82 -11.31 1.16
CA LEU A 304 1.18 -10.07 1.61
C LEU A 304 2.19 -9.10 2.23
N ASP A 305 3.49 -9.45 2.24
CA ASP A 305 4.58 -8.68 2.86
C ASP A 305 4.23 -8.22 4.29
N MET A 306 3.80 -9.20 5.09
CA MET A 306 3.26 -8.95 6.42
C MET A 306 4.40 -8.65 7.41
N GLU A 307 4.22 -7.60 8.22
CA GLU A 307 5.12 -7.33 9.33
C GLU A 307 5.09 -8.44 10.38
N PRO A 308 6.18 -8.63 11.15
CA PRO A 308 6.20 -9.58 12.24
C PRO A 308 4.99 -9.40 13.16
N TYR A 309 4.35 -10.52 13.53
CA TYR A 309 3.17 -10.56 14.41
C TYR A 309 1.90 -9.90 13.85
N SER A 310 1.88 -9.47 12.58
CA SER A 310 0.65 -9.01 11.93
C SER A 310 -0.22 -10.18 11.46
N ILE A 311 -1.52 -9.91 11.31
CA ILE A 311 -2.51 -10.86 10.80
C ILE A 311 -3.39 -10.25 9.70
N CYS A 312 -3.80 -11.02 8.69
CA CYS A 312 -4.84 -10.64 7.72
C CYS A 312 -6.20 -10.79 8.39
N THR A 313 -6.88 -9.69 8.69
CA THR A 313 -8.21 -9.71 9.33
C THR A 313 -9.34 -9.70 8.31
N ASN A 314 -9.12 -9.15 7.13
CA ASN A 314 -10.14 -9.06 6.10
C ASN A 314 -9.51 -9.12 4.71
N MET A 315 -10.20 -9.76 3.79
CA MET A 315 -10.00 -9.57 2.37
C MET A 315 -11.35 -9.25 1.74
N TYR A 316 -11.41 -8.11 1.06
CA TYR A 316 -12.56 -7.66 0.29
C TYR A 316 -12.17 -7.54 -1.17
N GLY A 317 -13.03 -7.98 -2.07
CA GLY A 317 -12.78 -7.84 -3.49
C GLY A 317 -14.02 -7.44 -4.27
N ARG A 318 -13.82 -6.60 -5.28
CA ARG A 318 -14.85 -6.16 -6.23
C ARG A 318 -14.19 -5.64 -7.49
N THR A 319 -14.73 -5.92 -8.67
CA THR A 319 -14.26 -5.36 -9.96
C THR A 319 -12.76 -5.57 -10.21
N GLY A 320 -12.25 -6.76 -9.84
CA GLY A 320 -10.83 -7.11 -9.99
C GLY A 320 -9.84 -6.37 -9.07
N ARG A 321 -10.32 -5.57 -8.11
CA ARG A 321 -9.50 -5.02 -7.02
C ARG A 321 -9.66 -5.91 -5.80
N ALA A 322 -8.55 -6.26 -5.14
CA ALA A 322 -8.56 -6.97 -3.86
C ALA A 322 -7.90 -6.09 -2.80
N LEU A 323 -8.64 -5.80 -1.74
CA LEU A 323 -8.19 -5.10 -0.55
C LEU A 323 -7.93 -6.13 0.55
N PHE A 324 -6.76 -6.06 1.15
CA PHE A 324 -6.41 -6.80 2.35
C PHE A 324 -6.29 -5.82 3.52
N THR A 325 -6.94 -6.12 4.63
CA THR A 325 -6.75 -5.42 5.90
C THR A 325 -5.82 -6.26 6.77
N LEU A 326 -4.67 -5.70 7.10
CA LEU A 326 -3.67 -6.28 7.99
C LEU A 326 -3.72 -5.56 9.32
N ARG A 327 -3.64 -6.29 10.43
CA ARG A 327 -3.61 -5.74 11.78
C ARG A 327 -2.34 -6.13 12.51
N ASP A 328 -1.68 -5.15 13.11
CA ASP A 328 -0.50 -5.35 13.94
C ASP A 328 -0.83 -5.72 15.39
N ALA A 329 0.20 -5.94 16.21
CA ALA A 329 0.05 -6.29 17.62
C ALA A 329 -0.57 -5.16 18.49
N ASP A 330 -0.48 -3.91 18.04
CA ASP A 330 -1.04 -2.72 18.71
C ASP A 330 -2.47 -2.38 18.24
N PHE A 331 -3.09 -3.31 17.51
CA PHE A 331 -4.38 -3.20 16.84
C PHE A 331 -4.45 -2.14 15.75
N GLY A 332 -3.31 -1.57 15.35
CA GLY A 332 -3.20 -0.67 14.20
C GLY A 332 -3.44 -1.43 12.90
N ILE A 333 -4.12 -0.78 11.96
CA ILE A 333 -4.40 -1.39 10.67
C ILE A 333 -3.57 -0.77 9.54
N ARG A 334 -3.21 -1.65 8.61
CA ARG A 334 -2.65 -1.33 7.32
C ARG A 334 -3.53 -1.95 6.25
N HIS A 335 -3.65 -1.27 5.13
CA HIS A 335 -4.33 -1.79 3.97
C HIS A 335 -3.31 -2.09 2.86
N PHE A 336 -3.49 -3.24 2.23
CA PHE A 336 -2.79 -3.63 1.01
C PHE A 336 -3.80 -3.75 -0.12
N LEU A 337 -3.66 -2.91 -1.15
CA LEU A 337 -4.52 -2.92 -2.31
C LEU A 337 -3.81 -3.59 -3.49
N CYS A 338 -4.29 -4.77 -3.88
CA CYS A 338 -3.92 -5.45 -5.11
C CYS A 338 -4.85 -5.02 -6.27
N SER A 339 -4.36 -4.10 -7.10
CA SER A 339 -5.05 -3.62 -8.29
C SER A 339 -4.15 -3.75 -9.55
N ARG A 340 -4.12 -2.74 -10.43
CA ARG A 340 -3.07 -2.63 -11.47
C ARG A 340 -1.70 -2.30 -10.87
N LYS A 341 -1.71 -1.62 -9.72
CA LYS A 341 -0.53 -1.36 -8.89
C LYS A 341 -0.83 -1.87 -7.49
N GLU A 342 0.22 -2.37 -6.86
CA GLU A 342 0.23 -2.77 -5.47
C GLU A 342 0.53 -1.56 -4.61
N VAL A 343 -0.35 -1.26 -3.65
CA VAL A 343 -0.24 -0.08 -2.79
C VAL A 343 -0.44 -0.50 -1.34
N TYR A 344 0.52 -0.13 -0.49
CA TYR A 344 0.44 -0.27 0.95
C TYR A 344 0.23 1.10 1.58
N PHE A 345 -0.69 1.19 2.52
CA PHE A 345 -0.90 2.43 3.26
C PHE A 345 -1.41 2.16 4.67
N ARG A 346 -1.03 3.06 5.59
CA ARG A 346 -1.48 3.05 6.98
C ARG A 346 -2.44 4.20 7.19
N THR A 347 -3.53 3.96 7.90
CA THR A 347 -4.61 4.93 8.10
C THR A 347 -4.59 5.53 9.51
N GLY A 348 -3.76 5.00 10.41
CA GLY A 348 -3.72 5.37 11.83
C GLY A 348 -4.94 4.90 12.63
N ILE A 349 -5.82 4.09 12.01
CA ILE A 349 -7.03 3.56 12.61
C ILE A 349 -6.71 2.29 13.41
N LYS A 350 -7.49 2.02 14.46
CA LYS A 350 -7.38 0.80 15.26
C LYS A 350 -8.63 -0.06 15.18
N GLN A 351 -8.45 -1.36 15.02
CA GLN A 351 -9.53 -2.36 14.96
C GLN A 351 -9.24 -3.49 15.95
N ILE A 352 -10.00 -3.58 17.04
CA ILE A 352 -9.82 -4.65 18.05
C ILE A 352 -10.43 -5.98 17.61
N ARG A 353 -11.35 -5.95 16.63
CA ARG A 353 -12.00 -7.13 16.05
C ARG A 353 -11.96 -7.09 14.53
N ARG A 354 -12.43 -8.16 13.90
CA ARG A 354 -12.53 -8.25 12.45
C ARG A 354 -13.69 -7.39 11.96
N HIS A 355 -13.42 -6.55 10.97
CA HIS A 355 -14.41 -5.74 10.27
C HIS A 355 -14.36 -6.04 8.78
N ARG A 356 -15.50 -5.87 8.11
CA ARG A 356 -15.61 -6.05 6.65
C ARG A 356 -15.34 -4.72 5.97
N ASP A 357 -14.12 -4.21 6.09
CA ASP A 357 -13.67 -3.00 5.37
C ASP A 357 -13.93 -3.17 3.86
N ARG A 358 -14.49 -2.15 3.20
CA ARG A 358 -14.88 -2.23 1.79
C ARG A 358 -14.45 -1.01 1.00
N ILE A 359 -14.22 -1.22 -0.29
CA ILE A 359 -14.03 -0.15 -1.27
C ILE A 359 -15.33 0.01 -2.04
N TYR A 360 -15.77 1.27 -2.17
CA TYR A 360 -16.85 1.63 -3.07
C TYR A 360 -16.46 2.89 -3.84
N GLY A 361 -16.52 2.82 -5.18
CA GLY A 361 -15.97 3.86 -6.03
C GLY A 361 -14.48 4.08 -5.79
N ASP A 362 -14.12 5.33 -5.46
CA ASP A 362 -12.77 5.75 -5.10
C ASP A 362 -12.59 5.97 -3.60
N TYR A 363 -13.51 5.48 -2.78
CA TYR A 363 -13.45 5.60 -1.32
C TYR A 363 -13.29 4.23 -0.65
N LEU A 364 -12.47 4.22 0.39
CA LEU A 364 -12.33 3.10 1.33
C LEU A 364 -13.08 3.44 2.62
N TYR A 365 -13.95 2.52 3.04
CA TYR A 365 -14.73 2.62 4.26
C TYR A 365 -14.16 1.67 5.30
N VAL A 366 -13.77 2.23 6.44
CA VAL A 366 -13.02 1.53 7.48
C VAL A 366 -13.68 1.75 8.83
N CYS A 367 -13.87 0.68 9.59
CA CYS A 367 -14.31 0.82 10.98
C CYS A 367 -13.16 1.20 11.90
N ASP A 368 -13.40 2.18 12.78
CA ASP A 368 -12.50 2.62 13.83
C ASP A 368 -13.14 2.30 15.19
N ASP A 369 -12.68 1.21 15.81
CA ASP A 369 -13.21 0.73 17.09
C ASP A 369 -12.86 1.68 18.26
N LYS A 370 -11.81 2.50 18.12
CA LYS A 370 -11.39 3.42 19.19
C LYS A 370 -12.41 4.53 19.41
N TYR A 371 -13.05 4.98 18.33
CA TYR A 371 -13.99 6.11 18.35
C TYR A 371 -15.42 5.71 17.96
N ASN A 372 -15.72 4.41 17.83
CA ASN A 372 -17.00 3.91 17.32
C ASN A 372 -17.43 4.63 16.04
N SER A 373 -16.55 4.66 15.04
CA SER A 373 -16.78 5.44 13.83
C SER A 373 -16.48 4.69 12.55
N ILE A 374 -17.12 5.09 11.45
CA ILE A 374 -16.72 4.72 10.09
C ILE A 374 -15.93 5.89 9.50
N ARG A 375 -14.67 5.62 9.15
CA ARG A 375 -13.76 6.56 8.48
C ARG A 375 -13.82 6.29 6.98
N VAL A 376 -14.06 7.34 6.20
CA VAL A 376 -14.07 7.28 4.74
C VAL A 376 -12.80 7.92 4.22
N ILE A 377 -11.99 7.12 3.54
CA ILE A 377 -10.66 7.49 3.06
C ILE A 377 -10.71 7.60 1.55
N ASP A 378 -10.27 8.73 1.02
CA ASP A 378 -10.12 8.91 -0.42
C ASP A 378 -8.91 8.10 -0.91
N MET A 379 -9.11 7.22 -1.89
CA MET A 379 -8.05 6.30 -2.35
C MET A 379 -6.96 6.99 -3.20
N HIS A 380 -7.16 8.25 -3.59
CA HIS A 380 -6.17 9.03 -4.33
C HIS A 380 -5.30 9.87 -3.40
N SER A 381 -5.88 10.53 -2.40
CA SER A 381 -5.11 11.31 -1.41
C SER A 381 -4.65 10.47 -0.21
N LEU A 382 -5.31 9.34 0.05
CA LEU A 382 -5.17 8.51 1.25
C LEU A 382 -5.51 9.26 2.54
N GLU A 383 -6.26 10.36 2.44
CA GLU A 383 -6.73 11.15 3.57
C GLU A 383 -8.17 10.78 3.93
N ALA A 384 -8.48 10.85 5.22
CA ALA A 384 -9.86 10.67 5.70
C ALA A 384 -10.69 11.92 5.35
N VAL A 385 -11.64 11.78 4.43
CA VAL A 385 -12.50 12.87 3.95
C VAL A 385 -13.82 12.97 4.72
N TYR A 386 -14.31 11.85 5.27
CA TYR A 386 -15.52 11.83 6.11
C TYR A 386 -15.32 10.93 7.33
N THR A 387 -16.02 11.25 8.42
CA THR A 387 -16.05 10.45 9.65
C THR A 387 -17.47 10.41 10.18
N TYR A 388 -18.02 9.21 10.34
CA TYR A 388 -19.34 8.96 10.91
C TYR A 388 -19.19 8.36 12.29
N THR A 389 -19.61 9.05 13.33
CA THR A 389 -19.41 8.62 14.72
C THR A 389 -20.72 8.19 15.35
N PHE A 390 -20.69 7.09 16.10
CA PHE A 390 -21.87 6.48 16.71
C PHE A 390 -21.73 6.38 18.23
N ARG A 391 -22.87 6.44 18.93
CA ARG A 391 -22.94 6.22 20.38
C ARG A 391 -22.69 4.76 20.76
N GLU A 392 -23.04 3.84 19.86
CA GLU A 392 -22.89 2.40 20.03
C GLU A 392 -21.76 1.85 19.15
N GLN A 393 -21.29 0.66 19.51
CA GLN A 393 -20.30 -0.05 18.74
C GLN A 393 -20.82 -0.39 17.33
N VAL A 394 -20.05 -0.10 16.29
CA VAL A 394 -20.38 -0.47 14.90
C VAL A 394 -20.15 -1.96 14.71
N LEU A 395 -21.18 -2.74 14.42
CA LEU A 395 -21.05 -4.19 14.20
C LEU A 395 -20.60 -4.51 12.79
N ASP A 396 -21.21 -3.84 11.81
CA ASP A 396 -21.04 -4.15 10.40
C ASP A 396 -21.66 -3.04 9.54
N PHE A 397 -21.36 -3.01 8.25
CA PHE A 397 -21.91 -1.99 7.35
C PHE A 397 -21.98 -2.44 5.90
N CYS A 398 -22.85 -1.80 5.13
CA CYS A 398 -23.00 -2.01 3.69
C CYS A 398 -23.16 -0.66 2.98
N ILE A 399 -22.55 -0.51 1.80
CA ILE A 399 -22.53 0.74 1.03
C ILE A 399 -22.90 0.43 -0.42
N THR A 400 -23.68 1.34 -1.00
CA THR A 400 -24.03 1.39 -2.42
C THR A 400 -23.85 2.80 -2.96
N LYS A 401 -24.27 3.01 -4.21
CA LYS A 401 -24.19 4.30 -4.88
C LYS A 401 -24.97 5.40 -4.17
N TYR A 402 -26.09 5.05 -3.54
CA TYR A 402 -27.05 6.03 -3.03
C TYR A 402 -27.38 5.86 -1.56
N LEU A 403 -27.09 4.69 -0.98
CA LEU A 403 -27.40 4.35 0.39
C LEU A 403 -26.20 3.76 1.12
N MET A 404 -26.05 4.11 2.39
CA MET A 404 -25.11 3.49 3.32
C MET A 404 -25.87 3.08 4.57
N PHE A 405 -25.70 1.82 4.94
CA PHE A 405 -26.31 1.22 6.12
C PHE A 405 -25.20 0.87 7.11
N ILE A 406 -25.28 1.40 8.32
CA ILE A 406 -24.33 1.13 9.40
C ILE A 406 -25.10 0.45 10.52
N LEU A 407 -24.78 -0.82 10.75
CA LEU A 407 -25.35 -1.61 11.82
C LEU A 407 -24.57 -1.34 13.10
N THR A 408 -25.25 -0.81 14.11
CA THR A 408 -24.77 -0.74 15.50
C THR A 408 -25.46 -1.83 16.32
N ARG A 409 -25.27 -1.84 17.65
CA ARG A 409 -25.78 -2.92 18.50
C ARG A 409 -27.29 -3.04 18.48
N SER A 410 -27.99 -1.90 18.46
CA SER A 410 -29.45 -1.83 18.57
C SER A 410 -30.11 -1.25 17.32
N LEU A 411 -29.35 -0.51 16.50
CA LEU A 411 -29.86 0.32 15.42
C LEU A 411 -29.19 -0.01 14.08
N VAL A 412 -29.91 0.26 12.99
CA VAL A 412 -29.30 0.46 11.68
C VAL A 412 -29.43 1.93 11.32
N HIS A 413 -28.31 2.62 11.21
CA HIS A 413 -28.23 4.00 10.73
C HIS A 413 -28.23 3.98 9.20
N VAL A 414 -29.13 4.76 8.60
CA VAL A 414 -29.31 4.84 7.15
C VAL A 414 -28.94 6.24 6.68
N PHE A 415 -27.99 6.32 5.77
CA PHE A 415 -27.56 7.55 5.10
C PHE A 415 -27.97 7.49 3.64
N SER A 416 -28.48 8.61 3.10
CA SER A 416 -29.04 8.66 1.75
C SER A 416 -28.65 9.96 1.05
N GLY A 417 -28.10 9.84 -0.15
CA GLY A 417 -27.68 11.00 -0.94
C GLY A 417 -28.84 11.79 -1.56
N ASN A 418 -29.89 11.10 -2.03
CA ASN A 418 -30.97 11.72 -2.83
C ASN A 418 -32.38 11.11 -2.62
N TYR A 419 -32.55 10.05 -1.81
CA TYR A 419 -33.86 9.44 -1.58
C TYR A 419 -34.62 10.12 -0.45
N SER A 420 -35.88 10.51 -0.71
CA SER A 420 -36.83 10.91 0.33
C SER A 420 -37.69 9.71 0.73
N PHE A 421 -37.42 9.13 1.91
CA PHE A 421 -38.25 8.09 2.49
C PHE A 421 -39.62 8.66 2.93
N LYS A 422 -40.71 7.91 2.68
CA LYS A 422 -42.09 8.36 2.98
C LYS A 422 -42.38 8.43 4.49
N ASN A 423 -41.74 7.57 5.29
CA ASN A 423 -41.90 7.51 6.74
C ASN A 423 -40.64 8.00 7.45
N LYS A 424 -40.38 9.30 7.43
CA LYS A 424 -39.34 9.91 8.30
C LYS A 424 -39.80 10.01 9.77
N SER A 425 -41.09 9.79 10.02
CA SER A 425 -41.76 9.97 11.31
C SER A 425 -41.63 8.78 12.25
N GLN A 426 -41.00 7.68 11.83
CA GLN A 426 -40.51 6.68 12.76
C GLN A 426 -38.99 6.78 12.77
N VAL A 427 -38.46 7.08 13.94
CA VAL A 427 -37.03 7.19 14.27
C VAL A 427 -36.40 8.57 14.00
N PHE A 428 -36.78 9.52 14.85
CA PHE A 428 -35.83 10.48 15.39
C PHE A 428 -35.36 9.94 16.74
N ILE A 429 -34.05 9.91 16.97
CA ILE A 429 -33.51 9.89 18.33
C ILE A 429 -32.59 11.11 18.40
N ASP A 430 -32.91 12.01 19.34
CA ASP A 430 -32.09 13.16 19.73
C ASP A 430 -30.67 12.76 20.20
#